data_AF-A0A7K7KRS0-F1
#
_entry.id   AF-A0A7K7KRS0-F1
#
_cell.length_a   1.000
_cell.length_b   1.000
_cell.length_c   1.000
_cell.angle_alpha   90.00
_cell.angle_beta   90.00
_cell.angle_gamma   90.00
#
_symmetry.space_group_name_H-M   'P 1'
#
loop_
_entity.id
_entity.type
_entity.pdbx_description
1 polymer ?
#
loop_
_entity_poly.entity_id
_entity_poly.type
_entity_poly.pdbx_seq_one_letter_code
_entity_poly.pdbx_strand_id
1 'polypeptide(L)'
;KCIKTSCDVCVLLLQIMKQVPVRFDLKTLSIPAYSAEKLSSMKDVDWNDFLQQASSLLDSTEKNAGAARSKLNLLYYLCTVAVHKEVASRLVNSQLFPVLIQQLRAAANWDIRAKVARVIALLALHTSELRENVPVSEAIILLTELIRENFRNSKLKQCLLPALGELLYLVASEEEKKEHPGEWLVVPSAAYTVLMRCLREGVRLFHC
;
A
#
# COMPACT_ATOMS: atom_id res chain seq x y z
N LYS A 1 -9.07 -3.47 24.89
CA LYS A 1 -8.29 -2.28 25.34
C LYS A 1 -7.18 -1.84 24.36
N CYS A 2 -6.64 -2.69 23.48
CA CYS A 2 -5.63 -2.31 22.48
C CYS A 2 -6.12 -1.35 21.36
N ILE A 3 -7.42 -1.32 21.07
CA ILE A 3 -7.97 -0.63 19.88
C ILE A 3 -7.93 0.90 20.03
N LYS A 4 -8.18 1.46 21.23
CA LYS A 4 -8.18 2.92 21.44
C LYS A 4 -6.79 3.55 21.28
N THR A 5 -5.73 2.86 21.70
CA THR A 5 -4.35 3.30 21.47
C THR A 5 -3.92 3.19 20.00
N SER A 6 -4.65 2.44 19.17
CA SER A 6 -4.39 2.31 17.73
C SER A 6 -4.81 3.58 16.97
N CYS A 7 -5.92 4.22 17.35
CA CYS A 7 -6.41 5.46 16.71
C CYS A 7 -5.42 6.63 16.84
N ASP A 8 -4.86 6.87 18.02
CA ASP A 8 -3.91 7.98 18.23
C ASP A 8 -2.60 7.77 17.46
N VAL A 9 -2.19 6.51 17.28
CA VAL A 9 -1.03 6.12 16.47
C VAL A 9 -1.29 6.33 14.97
N CYS A 10 -2.51 6.07 14.49
CA CYS A 10 -2.90 6.26 13.10
C CYS A 10 -2.95 7.75 12.71
N VAL A 11 -3.49 8.61 13.58
CA VAL A 11 -3.50 10.07 13.36
C VAL A 11 -2.09 10.66 13.32
N LEU A 12 -1.15 10.12 14.12
CA LEU A 12 0.26 10.55 14.09
C LEU A 12 0.97 10.14 12.78
N LEU A 13 0.66 8.96 12.21
CA LEU A 13 1.22 8.50 10.94
C LEU A 13 0.71 9.32 9.73
N LEU A 14 -0.53 9.78 9.78
CA LEU A 14 -1.17 10.65 8.77
C LEU A 14 -0.48 12.01 8.62
N GLN A 15 0.12 12.57 9.68
CA GLN A 15 0.78 13.87 9.65
C GLN A 15 2.22 13.83 9.08
N ILE A 16 2.82 12.66 8.93
CA ILE A 16 4.27 12.51 8.72
C ILE A 16 4.74 12.75 7.27
N MET A 17 3.83 12.79 6.28
CA MET A 17 4.24 13.03 4.89
C MET A 17 3.43 14.16 4.26
N LYS A 18 4.02 15.37 4.24
CA LYS A 18 3.65 16.39 3.23
C LYS A 18 3.70 15.70 1.88
N GLN A 19 2.53 15.49 1.28
CA GLN A 19 2.44 14.81 0.00
C GLN A 19 3.08 15.70 -1.06
N VAL A 20 4.27 15.32 -1.54
CA VAL A 20 4.75 15.86 -2.81
C VAL A 20 3.78 15.34 -3.87
N PRO A 21 3.12 16.22 -4.65
CA PRO A 21 2.21 15.79 -5.69
C PRO A 21 2.92 14.81 -6.60
N VAL A 22 2.44 13.58 -6.59
CA VAL A 22 2.95 12.53 -7.46
C VAL A 22 2.48 12.85 -8.87
N ARG A 23 3.41 13.18 -9.77
CA ARG A 23 3.11 13.37 -11.18
C ARG A 23 3.61 12.17 -11.96
N PHE A 24 2.70 11.48 -12.63
CA PHE A 24 3.03 10.48 -13.65
C PHE A 24 3.10 11.17 -15.01
N ASP A 25 3.82 10.58 -15.95
CA ASP A 25 3.94 11.07 -17.33
C ASP A 25 2.98 10.30 -18.24
N LEU A 26 1.98 11.02 -18.77
CA LEU A 26 0.97 10.49 -19.68
C LEU A 26 1.57 9.89 -20.96
N LYS A 27 2.68 10.44 -21.47
CA LYS A 27 3.28 10.03 -22.75
C LYS A 27 4.04 8.71 -22.63
N THR A 28 4.51 8.39 -21.43
CA THR A 28 5.33 7.22 -21.16
C THR A 28 4.57 6.15 -20.37
N LEU A 29 3.28 6.35 -20.09
CA LEU A 29 2.44 5.33 -19.48
C LEU A 29 2.08 4.30 -20.54
N SER A 30 2.54 3.06 -20.34
CA SER A 30 2.32 1.96 -21.30
C SER A 30 0.91 1.36 -21.24
N ILE A 31 0.01 1.96 -20.44
CA ILE A 31 -1.39 1.59 -20.32
C ILE A 31 -2.26 2.86 -20.41
N PRO A 32 -3.57 2.75 -20.72
CA PRO A 32 -4.44 3.92 -20.75
C PRO A 32 -4.53 4.60 -19.37
N ALA A 33 -4.32 5.92 -19.35
CA ALA A 33 -4.44 6.75 -18.16
C ALA A 33 -5.91 7.16 -17.91
N TYR A 34 -6.71 6.25 -17.40
CA TYR A 34 -8.11 6.53 -17.06
C TYR A 34 -8.22 7.43 -15.81
N SER A 35 -9.23 8.31 -15.78
CA SER A 35 -9.55 9.05 -14.56
C SER A 35 -10.14 8.12 -13.49
N ALA A 36 -10.16 8.58 -12.24
CA ALA A 36 -10.77 7.81 -11.16
C ALA A 36 -12.26 7.54 -11.41
N GLU A 37 -13.00 8.52 -11.94
CA GLU A 37 -14.41 8.40 -12.29
C GLU A 37 -14.63 7.34 -13.36
N LYS A 38 -13.77 7.35 -14.40
CA LYS A 38 -13.85 6.37 -15.48
C LYS A 38 -13.57 4.95 -14.97
N LEU A 39 -12.53 4.77 -14.14
CA LEU A 39 -12.20 3.48 -13.52
C LEU A 39 -13.33 2.98 -12.63
N SER A 40 -13.93 3.85 -11.81
CA SER A 40 -15.05 3.49 -10.96
C SER A 40 -16.29 3.05 -11.75
N SER A 41 -16.55 3.67 -12.91
CA SER A 41 -17.72 3.32 -13.75
C SER A 41 -17.46 2.17 -14.74
N MET A 42 -16.25 1.58 -14.78
CA MET A 42 -15.93 0.50 -15.72
C MET A 42 -16.69 -0.78 -15.38
N LYS A 43 -17.21 -1.43 -16.43
CA LYS A 43 -17.75 -2.79 -16.35
C LYS A 43 -16.63 -3.78 -16.08
N ASP A 44 -16.98 -4.96 -15.56
CA ASP A 44 -15.99 -5.95 -15.14
C ASP A 44 -15.05 -6.41 -16.26
N VAL A 45 -15.53 -6.49 -17.51
CA VAL A 45 -14.68 -6.84 -18.66
C VAL A 45 -13.56 -5.80 -18.85
N ASP A 46 -13.91 -4.53 -19.01
CA ASP A 46 -12.94 -3.45 -19.22
C ASP A 46 -12.01 -3.28 -18.01
N TRP A 47 -12.54 -3.47 -16.80
CA TRP A 47 -11.78 -3.42 -15.56
C TRP A 47 -10.75 -4.55 -15.48
N ASN A 48 -11.14 -5.77 -15.83
CA ASN A 48 -10.24 -6.93 -15.84
C ASN A 48 -9.14 -6.77 -16.89
N ASP A 49 -9.45 -6.25 -18.07
CA ASP A 49 -8.45 -5.96 -19.11
C ASP A 49 -7.43 -4.91 -18.63
N PHE A 50 -7.91 -3.85 -17.97
CA PHE A 50 -7.05 -2.85 -17.33
C PHE A 50 -6.14 -3.49 -16.26
N LEU A 51 -6.70 -4.33 -15.37
CA LEU A 51 -5.94 -5.01 -14.32
C LEU A 51 -4.89 -5.97 -14.89
N GLN A 52 -5.21 -6.69 -15.96
CA GLN A 52 -4.27 -7.58 -16.63
C GLN A 52 -3.08 -6.80 -17.21
N GLN A 53 -3.34 -5.68 -17.89
CA GLN A 53 -2.29 -4.81 -18.41
C GLN A 53 -1.41 -4.22 -17.29
N ALA A 54 -2.02 -3.71 -16.22
CA ALA A 54 -1.30 -3.18 -15.07
C ALA A 54 -0.45 -4.25 -14.37
N SER A 55 -1.00 -5.44 -14.17
CA SER A 55 -0.30 -6.57 -13.53
C SER A 55 0.88 -7.05 -14.39
N SER A 56 0.67 -7.22 -15.70
CA SER A 56 1.73 -7.61 -16.63
C SER A 56 2.90 -6.61 -16.64
N LEU A 57 2.60 -5.30 -16.61
CA LEU A 57 3.64 -4.28 -16.57
C LEU A 57 4.45 -4.34 -15.26
N LEU A 58 3.78 -4.54 -14.12
CA LEU A 58 4.45 -4.69 -12.82
C LEU A 58 5.29 -5.97 -12.74
N ASP A 59 4.80 -7.10 -13.25
CA ASP A 59 5.49 -8.39 -13.18
C ASP A 59 6.54 -8.62 -14.25
N SER A 60 6.68 -7.68 -15.20
CA SER A 60 7.71 -7.78 -16.24
C SER A 60 9.11 -8.05 -15.64
N THR A 61 9.77 -9.11 -16.10
CA THR A 61 11.08 -9.53 -15.56
C THR A 61 12.24 -8.74 -16.15
N GLU A 62 11.94 -7.81 -17.07
CA GLU A 62 12.93 -6.92 -17.67
C GLU A 62 13.61 -6.05 -16.61
N LYS A 63 14.93 -6.14 -16.56
CA LYS A 63 15.77 -5.43 -15.58
C LYS A 63 16.43 -4.16 -16.16
N ASN A 64 16.02 -3.73 -17.36
CA ASN A 64 16.57 -2.54 -17.98
C ASN A 64 15.98 -1.25 -17.36
N ALA A 65 16.68 -0.13 -17.54
CA ALA A 65 16.26 1.15 -16.97
C ALA A 65 14.93 1.67 -17.54
N GLY A 66 14.57 1.28 -18.77
CA GLY A 66 13.27 1.61 -19.38
C GLY A 66 12.12 0.93 -18.65
N ALA A 67 12.21 -0.37 -18.43
CA ALA A 67 11.21 -1.17 -17.71
C ALA A 67 11.01 -0.65 -16.28
N ALA A 68 12.11 -0.32 -15.57
CA ALA A 68 12.03 0.27 -14.23
C ALA A 68 11.29 1.62 -14.23
N ARG A 69 11.53 2.47 -15.23
CA ARG A 69 10.81 3.75 -15.38
C ARG A 69 9.33 3.53 -15.68
N SER A 70 8.98 2.61 -16.57
CA SER A 70 7.57 2.30 -16.88
C SER A 70 6.82 1.78 -15.67
N LYS A 71 7.44 0.89 -14.86
CA LYS A 71 6.87 0.41 -13.59
C LYS A 71 6.66 1.55 -12.60
N LEU A 72 7.66 2.40 -12.41
CA LEU A 72 7.53 3.57 -11.54
C LEU A 72 6.41 4.50 -12.01
N ASN A 73 6.30 4.73 -13.31
CA ASN A 73 5.27 5.57 -13.90
C ASN A 73 3.86 5.00 -13.65
N LEU A 74 3.70 3.68 -13.79
CA LEU A 74 2.47 2.99 -13.42
C LEU A 74 2.15 3.17 -11.93
N LEU A 75 3.12 2.97 -11.04
CA LEU A 75 2.91 3.14 -9.59
C LEU A 75 2.51 4.57 -9.23
N TYR A 76 3.06 5.57 -9.93
CA TYR A 76 2.64 6.97 -9.78
C TYR A 76 1.20 7.22 -10.23
N TYR A 77 0.81 6.64 -11.36
CA TYR A 77 -0.59 6.68 -11.82
C TYR A 77 -1.52 5.99 -10.81
N LEU A 78 -1.16 4.81 -10.31
CA LEU A 78 -1.93 4.10 -9.28
C LEU A 78 -2.07 4.93 -7.99
N CYS A 79 -1.01 5.61 -7.55
CA CYS A 79 -1.11 6.54 -6.42
C CYS A 79 -2.10 7.68 -6.66
N THR A 80 -2.28 8.11 -7.91
CA THR A 80 -3.19 9.21 -8.26
C THR A 80 -4.64 8.77 -8.22
N VAL A 81 -4.95 7.56 -8.67
CA VAL A 81 -6.34 7.05 -8.70
C VAL A 81 -6.76 6.35 -7.41
N ALA A 82 -5.81 5.83 -6.63
CA ALA A 82 -6.07 5.13 -5.36
C ALA A 82 -6.58 6.04 -4.22
N VAL A 83 -6.60 7.37 -4.41
CA VAL A 83 -7.25 8.28 -3.46
C VAL A 83 -8.78 8.24 -3.54
N HIS A 84 -9.32 7.70 -4.64
CA HIS A 84 -10.75 7.56 -4.83
C HIS A 84 -11.23 6.25 -4.20
N LYS A 85 -12.13 6.36 -3.21
CA LYS A 85 -12.63 5.25 -2.39
C LYS A 85 -13.04 4.01 -3.21
N GLU A 86 -13.87 4.20 -4.24
CA GLU A 86 -14.36 3.10 -5.06
C GLU A 86 -13.24 2.42 -5.87
N VAL A 87 -12.29 3.21 -6.39
CA VAL A 87 -11.14 2.66 -7.12
C VAL A 87 -10.23 1.89 -6.15
N ALA A 88 -9.95 2.44 -4.97
CA ALA A 88 -9.15 1.79 -3.95
C ALA A 88 -9.73 0.43 -3.54
N SER A 89 -11.04 0.39 -3.24
CA SER A 89 -11.76 -0.84 -2.91
C SER A 89 -11.68 -1.86 -4.05
N ARG A 90 -11.88 -1.46 -5.31
CA ARG A 90 -11.77 -2.41 -6.44
C ARG A 90 -10.33 -2.91 -6.62
N LEU A 91 -9.32 -2.06 -6.47
CA LEU A 91 -7.91 -2.43 -6.65
C LEU A 91 -7.42 -3.39 -5.56
N VAL A 92 -7.70 -3.11 -4.28
CA VAL A 92 -7.26 -3.96 -3.17
C VAL A 92 -7.89 -5.35 -3.22
N ASN A 93 -9.14 -5.43 -3.69
CA ASN A 93 -9.90 -6.67 -3.81
C ASN A 93 -9.67 -7.40 -5.14
N SER A 94 -8.63 -7.02 -5.90
CA SER A 94 -8.30 -7.59 -7.21
C SER A 94 -6.97 -8.36 -7.21
N GLN A 95 -6.70 -9.05 -8.32
CA GLN A 95 -5.43 -9.71 -8.59
C GLN A 95 -4.20 -8.79 -8.58
N LEU A 96 -4.39 -7.46 -8.66
CA LEU A 96 -3.28 -6.51 -8.59
C LEU A 96 -2.64 -6.45 -7.18
N PHE A 97 -3.42 -6.67 -6.12
CA PHE A 97 -2.90 -6.56 -4.76
C PHE A 97 -1.84 -7.61 -4.43
N PRO A 98 -2.02 -8.92 -4.75
CA PRO A 98 -0.94 -9.90 -4.69
C PRO A 98 0.30 -9.52 -5.50
N VAL A 99 0.12 -8.95 -6.70
CA VAL A 99 1.23 -8.48 -7.56
C VAL A 99 2.02 -7.35 -6.87
N LEU A 100 1.34 -6.42 -6.20
CA LEU A 100 1.99 -5.38 -5.40
C LEU A 100 2.82 -6.00 -4.25
N ILE A 101 2.28 -6.98 -3.53
CA ILE A 101 3.02 -7.70 -2.48
C ILE A 101 4.27 -8.37 -3.06
N GLN A 102 4.14 -9.03 -4.21
CA GLN A 102 5.27 -9.64 -4.92
C GLN A 102 6.33 -8.61 -5.31
N GLN A 103 5.95 -7.45 -5.85
CA GLN A 103 6.90 -6.39 -6.19
C GLN A 103 7.58 -5.81 -4.95
N LEU A 104 6.87 -5.69 -3.82
CA LEU A 104 7.46 -5.27 -2.54
C LEU A 104 8.56 -6.24 -2.08
N ARG A 105 8.34 -7.55 -2.28
CA ARG A 105 9.29 -8.62 -1.93
C ARG A 105 10.48 -8.69 -2.89
N ALA A 106 10.22 -8.67 -4.20
CA ALA A 106 11.17 -9.10 -5.21
C ALA A 106 11.90 -7.96 -5.95
N ALA A 107 11.35 -6.74 -5.99
CA ALA A 107 11.95 -5.66 -6.79
C ALA A 107 13.35 -5.30 -6.27
N ALA A 108 14.39 -5.31 -7.12
CA ALA A 108 15.73 -4.90 -6.70
C ALA A 108 15.86 -3.37 -6.50
N ASN A 109 14.97 -2.60 -7.13
CA ASN A 109 14.97 -1.14 -7.05
C ASN A 109 14.14 -0.67 -5.83
N TRP A 110 14.80 0.01 -4.90
CA TRP A 110 14.16 0.53 -3.68
C TRP A 110 13.12 1.62 -3.95
N ASP A 111 13.25 2.41 -5.01
CA ASP A 111 12.24 3.40 -5.39
C ASP A 111 10.94 2.69 -5.81
N ILE A 112 11.06 1.56 -6.51
CA ILE A 112 9.89 0.72 -6.85
C ILE A 112 9.27 0.18 -5.55
N ARG A 113 10.05 -0.43 -4.65
CA ARG A 113 9.53 -0.95 -3.37
C ARG A 113 8.85 0.15 -2.54
N ALA A 114 9.45 1.32 -2.44
CA ALA A 114 8.90 2.46 -1.71
C ALA A 114 7.59 2.95 -2.33
N LYS A 115 7.49 2.98 -3.67
CA LYS A 115 6.26 3.37 -4.37
C LYS A 115 5.17 2.31 -4.31
N VAL A 116 5.52 1.03 -4.36
CA VAL A 116 4.59 -0.08 -4.09
C VAL A 116 4.01 0.03 -2.68
N ALA A 117 4.86 0.22 -1.67
CA ALA A 117 4.40 0.44 -0.29
C ALA A 117 3.46 1.65 -0.20
N ARG A 118 3.76 2.73 -0.92
CA ARG A 118 2.87 3.90 -0.99
C ARG A 118 1.51 3.59 -1.63
N VAL A 119 1.47 2.83 -2.72
CA VAL A 119 0.20 2.39 -3.32
C VAL A 119 -0.59 1.55 -2.32
N ILE A 120 0.05 0.57 -1.68
CA ILE A 120 -0.59 -0.28 -0.64
C ILE A 120 -1.16 0.58 0.50
N ALA A 121 -0.42 1.59 0.97
CA ALA A 121 -0.89 2.50 2.01
C ALA A 121 -2.14 3.28 1.57
N LEU A 122 -2.16 3.79 0.34
CA LEU A 122 -3.31 4.52 -0.21
C LEU A 122 -4.53 3.62 -0.40
N LEU A 123 -4.31 2.39 -0.88
CA LEU A 123 -5.36 1.39 -0.97
C LEU A 123 -5.95 1.13 0.41
N ALA A 124 -5.11 0.85 1.42
CA ALA A 124 -5.58 0.58 2.77
C ALA A 124 -6.34 1.77 3.39
N LEU A 125 -5.85 3.00 3.17
CA LEU A 125 -6.44 4.24 3.69
C LEU A 125 -7.84 4.52 3.09
N HIS A 126 -8.02 4.29 1.78
CA HIS A 126 -9.24 4.69 1.08
C HIS A 126 -10.23 3.54 0.83
N THR A 127 -9.82 2.29 1.05
CA THR A 127 -10.69 1.13 0.92
C THR A 127 -11.85 1.21 1.91
N SER A 128 -13.04 0.87 1.43
CA SER A 128 -14.27 0.88 2.22
C SER A 128 -14.73 -0.48 2.69
N GLU A 129 -14.37 -1.51 1.92
CA GLU A 129 -14.75 -2.90 2.12
C GLU A 129 -13.58 -3.78 1.68
N LEU A 130 -13.22 -4.74 2.54
CA LEU A 130 -12.19 -5.73 2.26
C LEU A 130 -12.83 -7.11 2.17
N ARG A 131 -12.58 -7.82 1.06
CA ARG A 131 -13.02 -9.21 0.89
C ARG A 131 -12.16 -10.16 1.72
N GLU A 132 -12.73 -11.29 2.13
CA GLU A 132 -12.08 -12.25 3.04
C GLU A 132 -10.78 -12.87 2.48
N ASN A 133 -10.69 -12.99 1.17
CA ASN A 133 -9.59 -13.65 0.48
C ASN A 133 -8.43 -12.72 0.13
N VAL A 134 -8.47 -11.44 0.51
CA VAL A 134 -7.37 -10.51 0.22
C VAL A 134 -6.20 -10.79 1.16
N PRO A 135 -4.97 -10.99 0.64
CA PRO A 135 -3.79 -11.36 1.44
C PRO A 135 -3.19 -10.18 2.23
N VAL A 136 -4.02 -9.45 2.99
CA VAL A 136 -3.58 -8.31 3.82
C VAL A 136 -2.59 -8.75 4.90
N SER A 137 -2.80 -9.92 5.52
CA SER A 137 -1.85 -10.46 6.51
C SER A 137 -0.46 -10.71 5.92
N GLU A 138 -0.37 -11.16 4.66
CA GLU A 138 0.91 -11.34 3.99
C GLU A 138 1.64 -10.02 3.79
N ALA A 139 0.91 -8.97 3.38
CA ALA A 139 1.47 -7.62 3.26
C ALA A 139 1.99 -7.09 4.61
N ILE A 140 1.24 -7.30 5.71
CA ILE A 140 1.63 -6.90 7.07
C ILE A 140 2.90 -7.63 7.51
N ILE A 141 2.98 -8.95 7.30
CA ILE A 141 4.17 -9.76 7.64
C ILE A 141 5.39 -9.23 6.87
N LEU A 142 5.27 -9.10 5.55
CA LEU A 142 6.36 -8.66 4.69
C LEU A 142 6.85 -7.25 5.05
N LEU A 143 5.95 -6.30 5.28
CA LEU A 143 6.32 -4.94 5.70
C LEU A 143 7.01 -4.96 7.06
N THR A 144 6.53 -5.78 7.99
CA THR A 144 7.14 -5.94 9.33
C THR A 144 8.57 -6.48 9.23
N GLU A 145 8.80 -7.48 8.39
CA GLU A 145 10.12 -8.06 8.13
C GLU A 145 11.05 -7.03 7.50
N LEU A 146 10.62 -6.36 6.42
CA LEU A 146 11.42 -5.34 5.74
C LEU A 146 11.81 -4.18 6.66
N ILE A 147 10.89 -3.71 7.51
CA ILE A 147 11.19 -2.65 8.49
C ILE A 147 12.19 -3.15 9.54
N ARG A 148 12.06 -4.40 10.00
CA ARG A 148 12.97 -5.00 10.99
C ARG A 148 14.38 -5.16 10.42
N GLU A 149 14.50 -5.65 9.19
CA GLU A 149 15.78 -5.82 8.50
C GLU A 149 16.46 -4.46 8.25
N ASN A 150 15.66 -3.44 7.95
CA ASN A 150 16.15 -2.10 7.63
C ASN A 150 15.99 -1.12 8.79
N PHE A 151 15.97 -1.62 10.02
CA PHE A 151 15.56 -0.84 11.18
C PHE A 151 16.45 0.39 11.46
N ARG A 152 17.72 0.36 11.05
CA ARG A 152 18.64 1.52 11.17
C ARG A 152 18.49 2.54 10.04
N ASN A 153 17.79 2.20 8.96
CA ASN A 153 17.63 3.07 7.80
C ASN A 153 16.35 3.91 7.93
N SER A 154 16.49 5.12 8.48
CA SER A 154 15.36 6.03 8.72
C SER A 154 14.57 6.36 7.45
N LYS A 155 15.24 6.49 6.29
CA LYS A 155 14.56 6.79 5.02
C LYS A 155 13.65 5.65 4.58
N LEU A 156 14.14 4.40 4.66
CA LEU A 156 13.31 3.23 4.34
C LEU A 156 12.18 3.03 5.34
N LYS A 157 12.46 3.23 6.64
CA LYS A 157 11.40 3.21 7.68
C LYS A 157 10.30 4.22 7.36
N GLN A 158 10.65 5.46 7.01
CA GLN A 158 9.68 6.51 6.65
C GLN A 158 8.82 6.13 5.44
N CYS A 159 9.33 5.34 4.51
CA CYS A 159 8.55 4.87 3.36
C CYS A 159 7.64 3.68 3.67
N LEU A 160 8.10 2.72 4.49
CA LEU A 160 7.39 1.46 4.73
C LEU A 160 6.42 1.52 5.91
N LEU A 161 6.75 2.29 6.95
CA LEU A 161 5.96 2.38 8.17
C LEU A 161 4.53 2.90 7.94
N PRO A 162 4.29 3.90 7.06
CA PRO A 162 2.92 4.31 6.75
C PRO A 162 2.08 3.16 6.19
N ALA A 163 2.61 2.36 5.27
CA ALA A 163 1.89 1.23 4.70
C ALA A 163 1.52 0.18 5.75
N LEU A 164 2.44 -0.11 6.68
CA LEU A 164 2.16 -1.04 7.78
C LEU A 164 1.06 -0.49 8.69
N GLY A 165 1.13 0.80 9.05
CA GLY A 165 0.13 1.45 9.89
C GLY A 165 -1.27 1.44 9.27
N GLU A 166 -1.39 1.82 8.00
CA GLU A 166 -2.69 1.86 7.30
C GLU A 166 -3.30 0.47 7.16
N LEU A 167 -2.51 -0.59 6.90
CA LEU A 167 -3.03 -1.96 6.86
C LEU A 167 -3.51 -2.43 8.25
N LEU A 168 -2.77 -2.11 9.32
CA LEU A 168 -3.19 -2.43 10.68
C LEU A 168 -4.49 -1.71 11.05
N TYR A 169 -4.63 -0.45 10.64
CA TYR A 169 -5.86 0.33 10.81
C TYR A 169 -7.02 -0.27 10.04
N LEU A 170 -6.81 -0.63 8.76
CA LEU A 170 -7.82 -1.29 7.94
C LEU A 170 -8.31 -2.57 8.61
N VAL A 171 -7.40 -3.46 9.04
CA VAL A 171 -7.77 -4.70 9.72
C VAL A 171 -8.58 -4.41 10.99
N ALA A 172 -8.12 -3.47 11.82
CA ALA A 172 -8.84 -3.10 13.03
C ALA A 172 -10.25 -2.54 12.75
N SER A 173 -10.39 -1.75 11.68
CA SER A 173 -11.68 -1.16 11.26
C SER A 173 -12.64 -2.20 10.70
N GLU A 174 -12.14 -3.21 9.97
CA GLU A 174 -12.94 -4.31 9.46
C GLU A 174 -13.38 -5.30 10.56
N GLU A 175 -12.54 -5.52 11.58
CA GLU A 175 -12.89 -6.33 12.76
C GLU A 175 -14.02 -5.66 13.59
N GLU A 176 -14.00 -4.33 13.73
CA GLU A 176 -15.04 -3.59 14.48
C GLU A 176 -16.43 -3.69 13.82
N LYS A 177 -16.48 -3.87 12.50
CA LYS A 177 -17.73 -4.05 11.75
C LYS A 177 -18.36 -5.44 11.91
N LYS A 178 -17.65 -6.42 12.47
CA LYS A 178 -18.07 -7.82 12.50
C LYS A 178 -18.63 -8.24 13.84
N GLU A 179 -19.66 -9.09 13.79
CA GLU A 179 -20.31 -9.65 14.99
C GLU A 179 -19.39 -10.59 15.79
N HIS A 180 -18.38 -11.20 15.13
CA HIS A 180 -17.43 -12.13 15.75
C HIS A 180 -15.98 -11.64 15.55
N PRO A 181 -15.47 -10.76 16.43
CA PRO A 181 -14.11 -10.25 16.35
C PRO A 181 -13.10 -11.37 16.70
N GLY A 182 -12.14 -11.65 15.83
CA GLY A 182 -11.00 -12.54 16.14
C GLY A 182 -10.70 -13.68 15.18
N GLU A 183 -11.55 -13.94 14.17
CA GLU A 183 -11.34 -15.06 13.23
C GLU A 183 -10.91 -14.62 11.82
N TRP A 184 -11.01 -13.33 11.49
CA TRP A 184 -10.84 -12.90 10.11
C TRP A 184 -9.38 -12.76 9.67
N LEU A 185 -8.54 -12.07 10.45
CA LEU A 185 -7.14 -11.86 10.09
C LEU A 185 -6.18 -11.95 11.27
N VAL A 186 -5.24 -12.90 11.20
CA VAL A 186 -4.15 -13.01 12.17
C VAL A 186 -3.10 -11.93 11.90
N VAL A 187 -3.05 -10.93 12.77
CA VAL A 187 -1.99 -9.90 12.77
C VAL A 187 -0.84 -10.36 13.68
N PRO A 188 0.40 -10.51 13.16
CA PRO A 188 1.54 -10.91 13.99
C PRO A 188 1.85 -9.91 15.11
N SER A 189 2.12 -10.38 16.33
CA SER A 189 2.56 -9.55 17.46
C SER A 189 3.84 -8.74 17.16
N ALA A 190 4.66 -9.29 16.27
CA ALA A 190 5.85 -8.64 15.72
C ALA A 190 5.55 -7.30 15.02
N ALA A 191 4.40 -7.17 14.35
CA ALA A 191 4.01 -5.96 13.64
C ALA A 191 3.80 -4.80 14.62
N TYR A 192 3.00 -5.02 15.67
CA TYR A 192 2.79 -4.06 16.75
C TYR A 192 4.10 -3.69 17.46
N THR A 193 4.96 -4.68 17.74
CA THR A 193 6.24 -4.44 18.40
C THR A 193 7.15 -3.53 17.58
N VAL A 194 7.28 -3.81 16.27
CA VAL A 194 8.10 -3.00 15.35
C VAL A 194 7.52 -1.60 15.22
N LEU A 195 6.20 -1.47 15.02
CA LEU A 195 5.52 -0.18 14.92
C LEU A 195 5.76 0.68 16.16
N MET A 196 5.48 0.14 17.36
CA MET A 196 5.66 0.86 18.62
C MET A 196 7.11 1.28 18.84
N ARG A 197 8.08 0.43 18.47
CA ARG A 197 9.50 0.77 18.56
C ARG A 197 9.87 1.90 17.61
N CYS A 198 9.41 1.84 16.36
CA CYS A 198 9.65 2.89 15.37
C CYS A 198 9.03 4.22 15.78
N LEU A 199 7.83 4.22 16.37
CA LEU A 199 7.18 5.44 16.86
C LEU A 199 7.97 6.07 18.02
N ARG A 200 8.44 5.27 18.98
CA ARG A 200 9.27 5.75 20.11
C ARG A 200 10.58 6.41 19.64
N GLU A 201 11.21 5.88 18.60
CA GLU A 201 12.38 6.50 17.96
C GLU A 201 12.00 7.72 17.12
N GLY A 202 10.87 7.64 16.42
CA GLY A 202 10.34 8.65 15.51
C GLY A 202 9.88 9.93 16.19
N VAL A 203 9.41 9.90 17.45
CA VAL A 203 9.08 11.11 18.21
C VAL A 203 10.28 12.09 18.30
N ARG A 204 11.52 11.63 18.06
CA ARG A 204 12.74 12.47 17.98
C ARG A 204 13.15 12.91 16.56
N LEU A 205 12.54 12.37 15.51
CA LEU A 205 12.84 12.70 14.10
C LEU A 205 11.96 13.83 13.55
N PHE A 206 10.93 14.27 14.30
CA PHE A 206 9.96 15.28 13.86
C PHE A 206 10.08 16.62 14.60
N HIS A 207 11.15 16.81 15.37
CA HIS A 207 11.48 18.05 16.07
C HIS A 207 12.69 18.81 15.46
N CYS A 208 13.08 18.49 14.23
CA CYS A 208 14.04 19.26 13.43
C CYS A 208 13.40 19.73 12.12
#